data_AF-A0A5R9G843-F1
#
_entry.id   AF-A0A5R9G843-F1
#
_cell.length_a   1.000
_cell.length_b   1.000
_cell.length_c   1.000
_cell.angle_alpha   90.00
_cell.angle_beta   90.00
_cell.angle_gamma   90.00
#
_symmetry.space_group_name_H-M   'P 1'
#
loop_
_entity.id
_entity.type
_entity.pdbx_description
1 polymer ?
#
loop_
_entity_poly.entity_id
_entity_poly.type
_entity_poly.pdbx_seq_one_letter_code
_entity_poly.pdbx_strand_id
1 'polypeptide(L)' 'MQQLSVVHFFDSLPPKLCRTCGEALHEQADCYWNHCFECMDLHVVPLSLSPRFAAKSSSAPV' A
#
# COMPACT_ATOMS: atom_id res chain seq x y z
N MET A 1 -11.26 -2.66 -37.52
CA MET A 1 -10.71 -2.76 -36.16
C MET A 1 -11.30 -1.62 -35.37
N GLN A 2 -12.12 -1.90 -34.36
CA GLN A 2 -12.77 -0.84 -33.59
C GLN A 2 -11.72 -0.21 -32.66
N GLN A 3 -11.45 1.07 -32.87
CA GLN A 3 -10.58 1.84 -31.98
C GLN A 3 -11.36 2.07 -30.69
N LEU A 4 -10.99 1.40 -29.60
CA LEU A 4 -11.50 1.75 -28.27
C LEU A 4 -11.01 3.16 -27.95
N SER A 5 -11.90 4.01 -27.43
CA SER A 5 -11.48 5.30 -26.90
C SER A 5 -10.43 5.06 -25.81
N VAL A 6 -9.49 5.98 -25.65
CA VAL A 6 -8.44 5.88 -24.63
C VAL A 6 -9.04 5.65 -23.24
N VAL A 7 -10.21 6.22 -22.98
CA VAL A 7 -10.99 6.01 -21.74
C VAL A 7 -11.44 4.55 -21.61
N HIS A 8 -12.09 3.99 -22.64
CA HIS A 8 -12.53 2.59 -22.62
C HIS A 8 -11.39 1.58 -22.53
N PHE A 9 -10.19 1.94 -23.02
CA PHE A 9 -9.00 1.10 -22.85
C PHE A 9 -8.61 0.97 -21.37
N PHE A 10 -8.59 2.07 -20.62
CA PHE A 10 -8.26 2.04 -19.20
C PHE A 10 -9.30 1.26 -18.38
N ASP A 11 -10.59 1.39 -18.71
CA ASP A 11 -11.67 0.61 -18.06
C ASP A 11 -11.57 -0.90 -18.34
N SER A 12 -10.92 -1.29 -19.44
CA SER A 12 -10.71 -2.68 -19.82
C SER A 12 -9.46 -3.33 -19.22
N LEU A 13 -8.64 -2.56 -18.48
CA LEU A 13 -7.42 -3.09 -17.89
C LEU A 13 -7.77 -4.07 -16.76
N PRO A 14 -7.10 -5.23 -16.70
CA PRO A 14 -7.29 -6.17 -15.61
C PRO A 14 -6.82 -5.55 -14.29
N PRO A 15 -7.41 -5.95 -13.16
CA PRO A 15 -6.97 -5.50 -11.84
C PRO A 15 -5.51 -5.88 -11.61
N LYS A 16 -4.79 -5.05 -10.86
CA LYS A 16 -3.41 -5.34 -10.46
C LYS A 16 -3.42 -6.48 -9.45
N LEU A 17 -2.59 -7.50 -9.68
CA LEU A 17 -2.47 -8.65 -8.79
C LEU A 17 -1.13 -8.64 -8.05
N CYS A 18 -1.14 -9.11 -6.81
CA CYS A 18 0.07 -9.31 -6.02
C CYS A 18 0.94 -10.39 -6.68
N ARG A 19 2.23 -10.11 -6.86
CA ARG A 19 3.18 -11.08 -7.44
C ARG A 19 3.45 -12.29 -6.54
N THR A 20 3.15 -12.20 -5.25
CA THR A 20 3.39 -13.28 -4.28
C THR A 20 2.16 -14.16 -4.09
N CYS A 21 1.02 -13.57 -3.71
CA CYS A 21 -0.19 -14.34 -3.40
C CYS A 21 -1.19 -14.42 -4.55
N GLY A 22 -1.07 -13.58 -5.58
CA GLY A 22 -2.01 -13.54 -6.70
C GLY A 22 -3.31 -12.79 -6.43
N GLU A 23 -3.53 -12.32 -5.19
CA GLU A 23 -4.73 -11.55 -4.82
C GLU A 23 -4.74 -10.16 -5.44
N ALA A 24 -5.94 -9.60 -5.63
CA ALA A 24 -6.10 -8.25 -6.15
C ALA A 24 -5.49 -7.22 -5.18
N LEU A 25 -4.60 -6.37 -5.70
CA LEU A 25 -4.05 -5.26 -4.95
C LEU A 25 -5.13 -4.21 -4.77
N HIS A 26 -5.31 -3.76 -3.52
CA HIS A 26 -6.14 -2.60 -3.25
C HIS A 26 -5.50 -1.37 -3.90
N GLU A 27 -6.25 -0.70 -4.78
CA GLU A 27 -5.77 0.47 -5.49
C GLU A 27 -5.49 1.61 -4.50
N GLN A 28 -4.28 2.15 -4.55
CA GLN A 28 -3.91 3.39 -3.86
C GLN A 28 -3.35 4.36 -4.87
N ALA A 29 -3.60 5.65 -4.65
CA ALA A 29 -3.22 6.72 -5.57
C ALA A 29 -1.71 6.76 -5.90
N ASP A 30 -0.86 6.15 -5.06
CA ASP A 30 0.61 6.18 -5.17
C ASP A 30 1.24 4.79 -5.40
N CYS A 31 0.45 3.75 -5.71
CA CYS A 31 0.95 2.37 -5.75
C CYS A 31 1.73 2.03 -7.03
N TYR A 32 3.05 2.27 -7.00
CA TYR A 32 4.02 1.65 -7.93
C TYR A 32 4.44 0.22 -7.52
N TRP A 33 3.84 -0.31 -6.45
CA TRP A 33 4.22 -1.60 -5.86
C TRP A 33 3.46 -2.77 -6.48
N ASN A 34 4.14 -3.92 -6.58
CA ASN A 34 3.60 -5.16 -7.16
C ASN A 34 3.34 -6.27 -6.11
N HIS A 35 3.32 -5.91 -4.83
CA HIS A 35 3.07 -6.80 -3.70
C HIS A 35 1.99 -6.19 -2.80
N CYS A 36 1.13 -7.01 -2.18
CA CYS A 36 0.10 -6.53 -1.26
C CYS A 36 0.70 -6.23 0.12
N PHE A 37 0.01 -5.43 0.93
CA PHE A 37 0.45 -5.10 2.29
C PHE A 37 0.69 -6.33 3.18
N GLU A 38 -0.15 -7.35 3.03
CA GLU A 38 -0.01 -8.62 3.75
C GLU A 38 1.28 -9.36 3.38
N CYS A 39 1.67 -9.34 2.10
CA CYS A 39 2.90 -9.98 1.62
C CYS A 39 4.14 -9.11 1.80
N MET A 40 3.99 -7.79 1.95
CA MET A 40 5.12 -6.87 2.07
C MET A 40 5.69 -6.83 3.48
N ASP A 41 5.07 -7.47 4.48
CA ASP A 41 5.44 -7.33 5.90
C ASP A 41 5.75 -5.87 6.25
N LEU A 42 5.05 -4.94 5.60
CA LEU A 42 5.09 -3.55 5.96
C LEU A 42 4.31 -3.51 7.27
N HIS A 43 5.01 -3.80 8.36
CA HIS A 43 4.83 -3.08 9.60
C HIS A 43 4.75 -1.62 9.16
N VAL A 44 3.51 -1.14 8.97
CA VAL A 44 3.14 0.19 9.40
C VAL A 44 3.64 0.24 10.83
N VAL A 45 4.92 0.59 10.99
CA VAL A 45 5.38 1.13 12.25
C VAL A 45 4.38 2.26 12.46
N PRO A 46 3.46 2.15 13.45
CA PRO A 46 2.63 3.29 13.74
C PRO A 46 3.62 4.43 13.92
N LEU A 47 3.32 5.63 13.42
CA LEU A 47 4.22 6.80 13.60
C LEU A 47 4.65 6.97 15.07
N SER A 48 3.93 6.35 16.01
CA SER A 48 4.27 6.09 17.42
C SER A 48 5.58 5.30 17.71
N LEU A 49 6.12 4.50 16.79
CA LEU A 49 7.31 3.65 16.97
C LEU A 49 8.54 4.22 16.26
N SER A 50 8.45 5.44 15.69
CA SER A 50 9.60 6.14 15.14
C SER A 50 10.52 6.65 16.26
N PRO A 51 11.83 6.35 16.27
CA PRO A 51 12.76 6.78 17.31
C PRO A 51 12.95 8.30 17.39
N ARG A 52 12.38 9.07 16.45
CA ARG A 52 12.33 10.54 16.49
C ARG A 52 11.27 11.12 17.43
N PHE A 53 10.27 10.34 17.86
CA PHE A 53 9.17 10.81 18.71
C PHE A 53 9.19 10.19 20.13
N ALA A 54 10.23 9.44 20.50
CA ALA A 54 10.36 8.84 21.84
C ALA A 54 11.12 9.75 22.84
N ALA A 55 10.81 11.04 22.88
CA ALA A 55 11.44 11.96 23.82
C ALA A 55 10.49 13.09 24.25
N LYS A 56 9.49 12.74 25.06
CA LYS A 56 8.97 13.56 26.18
C LYS A 56 7.67 12.93 26.72
N SER A 57 7.80 12.10 27.74
CA SER A 57 6.80 12.05 28.81
C SER A 57 7.45 11.46 30.04
N SER A 58 7.96 12.36 30.87
CA SER A 58 8.16 12.15 32.29
C SER A 58 6.92 11.53 32.92
N SER A 59 7.07 10.36 33.55
CA SER A 59 6.44 10.08 34.84
C SER A 59 7.09 8.85 35.46
N ALA A 60 7.76 9.05 36.60
CA ALA A 60 8.08 7.98 37.53
C ALA A 60 6.77 7.45 38.15
N PRO A 61 6.62 6.13 38.26
CA PRO A 61 6.57 5.49 39.59
C PRO A 61 7.32 4.13 39.55
N VAL A 62 7.89 3.53 40.60
CA VAL A 62 7.66 3.44 42.04
C VAL A 62 9.02 3.31 42.73
#